data_AF-X1RQM2-F1
#
_entry.id   AF-X1RQM2-F1
#
_cell.length_a   1.000
_cell.length_b   1.000
_cell.length_c   1.000
_cell.angle_alpha   90.00
_cell.angle_beta   90.00
_cell.angle_gamma   90.00
#
_symmetry.space_group_name_H-M   'P 1'
#
loop_
_entity.id
_entity.type
_entity.pdbx_description
1 polymer ?
#
loop_
_entity_poly.entity_id
_entity_poly.type
_entity_poly.pdbx_seq_one_letter_code
_entity_poly.pdbx_strand_id
1 'polypeptide(L)' 'ELVSTFEQKQGYWTPVVLEMTDLKKQHKTRMIMTEISFDNNFSDEEFTVRKLKQ' A
#
# COMPACT_ATOMS: atom_id res chain seq x y z
N GLU A 1 17.53 2.88 2.21
CA GLU A 1 17.42 1.46 1.80
C GLU A 1 15.95 1.07 1.79
N LEU A 2 15.52 0.24 0.82
CA LEU A 2 14.16 -0.28 0.70
C LEU A 2 14.20 -1.81 0.78
N VAL A 3 13.38 -2.38 1.67
CA VAL A 3 13.18 -3.82 1.80
C VAL A 3 11.68 -4.11 1.70
N SER A 4 11.31 -5.14 0.95
CA SER A 4 9.91 -5.49 0.68
C SER A 4 9.67 -6.99 0.77
N THR A 5 8.58 -7.38 1.44
CA THR A 5 8.09 -8.77 1.50
C THR A 5 6.86 -8.88 0.62
N PHE A 6 6.87 -9.86 -0.29
CA PHE A 6 5.79 -10.10 -1.23
C PHE A 6 5.02 -11.38 -0.89
N GLU A 7 3.72 -11.35 -1.11
CA GLU A 7 2.84 -12.50 -1.08
C GLU A 7 1.95 -12.51 -2.33
N GLN A 8 1.59 -13.70 -2.81
CA GLN A 8 0.58 -13.81 -3.86
C GLN A 8 -0.81 -13.72 -3.22
N LYS A 9 -1.58 -12.70 -3.60
CA LYS A 9 -2.95 -12.46 -3.13
C LYS A 9 -3.86 -12.35 -4.36
N GLN A 10 -4.87 -13.22 -4.44
CA GLN A 10 -5.84 -13.25 -5.55
C GLN A 10 -5.18 -13.28 -6.95
N GLY A 11 -4.03 -13.97 -7.07
CA GLY A 11 -3.26 -14.07 -8.31
C GLY A 11 -2.18 -13.01 -8.50
N TYR A 12 -2.22 -11.91 -7.74
CA TYR A 12 -1.28 -10.80 -7.85
C TYR A 12 -0.15 -10.91 -6.83
N TRP A 13 1.10 -10.74 -7.28
CA TRP A 13 2.24 -10.54 -6.38
C TRP A 13 2.17 -9.16 -5.76
N THR A 14 1.99 -9.12 -4.44
CA THR A 14 1.68 -7.89 -3.72
C THR A 14 2.64 -7.71 -2.56
N PRO A 15 3.23 -6.53 -2.37
CA PRO A 15 4.05 -6.27 -1.21
C PRO A 15 3.15 -6.12 0.03
N VAL A 16 3.29 -7.03 0.99
CA VAL A 16 2.55 -7.00 2.27
C VAL A 16 3.29 -6.22 3.35
N VAL A 17 4.61 -6.07 3.19
CA VAL A 17 5.45 -5.25 4.05
C VAL A 17 6.41 -4.44 3.18
N LEU A 18 6.50 -3.13 3.46
CA LEU A 18 7.56 -2.27 2.96
C LEU A 18 8.29 -1.63 4.14
N GLU A 19 9.60 -1.67 4.11
CA GLU A 19 10.46 -0.97 5.06
C GLU A 19 11.38 -0.02 4.30
N MET A 20 11.25 1.27 4.60
CA MET A 20 12.12 2.32 4.07
C MET A 20 12.97 2.90 5.18
N THR A 21 14.27 2.99 4.94
CA THR A 21 15.23 3.65 5.82
C THR A 21 15.80 4.88 5.14
N ASP A 22 15.61 6.05 5.77
CA ASP A 22 16.30 7.30 5.44
C ASP A 22 17.70 7.26 6.09
N LEU A 23 18.72 7.12 5.24
CA LEU A 23 20.11 7.00 5.65
C LEU A 23 20.69 8.31 6.22
N LYS A 24 20.16 9.46 5.81
CA LYS A 24 20.64 10.78 6.28
C LYS A 24 20.02 11.15 7.62
N LYS A 25 18.74 10.80 7.82
CA LYS A 25 17.98 11.16 9.01
C LYS A 25 17.96 10.07 10.08
N GLN A 26 18.60 8.92 9.83
CA GLN A 26 18.55 7.73 10.69
C GLN A 26 17.11 7.38 11.11
N HIS A 27 16.18 7.48 10.17
CA HIS A 27 14.77 7.25 10.39
C HIS A 27 14.31 6.05 9.56
N LYS A 28 13.39 5.26 10.11
CA LYS A 28 12.82 4.10 9.45
C LYS A 28 11.30 4.16 9.50
N THR A 29 10.68 3.90 8.37
CA THR A 29 9.23 3.75 8.23
C THR A 29 8.93 2.33 7.76
N ARG A 30 8.01 1.66 8.45
CA ARG A 30 7.52 0.32 8.10
C ARG A 30 6.03 0.38 7.84
N MET A 31 5.62 -0.04 6.65
CA MET A 31 4.22 -0.18 6.24
C MET A 31 3.85 -1.66 6.24
N ILE A 32 2.73 -2.00 6.86
CA ILE A 32 2.19 -3.36 6.94
C ILE A 32 0.77 -3.30 6.39
N MET A 33 0.50 -4.06 5.32
CA MET A 33 -0.81 -4.14 4.69
C MET A 33 -1.52 -5.41 5.12
N THR A 34 -2.70 -5.28 5.75
CA THR A 34 -3.42 -6.40 6.39
C THR A 34 -4.57 -6.94 5.55
N GLU A 35 -5.45 -6.07 5.04
CA GLU A 35 -6.70 -6.46 4.39
C GLU A 35 -6.73 -6.06 2.90
N ILE A 36 -5.79 -6.64 2.14
CA ILE A 36 -5.69 -6.36 0.70
C ILE A 36 -6.74 -7.17 -0.06
N SER A 37 -7.53 -6.49 -0.90
CA SER A 37 -8.49 -7.07 -1.83
C SER A 37 -8.34 -6.43 -3.22
N PHE A 38 -8.56 -7.22 -4.27
CA PHE A 38 -8.48 -6.77 -5.66
C PHE A 38 -9.83 -6.90 -6.34
N ASP A 39 -9.96 -6.28 -7.51
CA ASP A 39 -11.12 -6.41 -8.39
C ASP A 39 -12.47 -6.08 -7.70
N ASN A 40 -12.43 -5.16 -6.73
CA ASN A 40 -13.58 -4.71 -5.94
C ASN A 40 -14.63 -3.92 -6.74
N ASN A 41 -14.46 -3.77 -8.05
CA ASN A 41 -15.39 -3.11 -8.97
C ASN A 41 -15.78 -1.69 -8.51
N PHE A 42 -14.81 -0.91 -8.03
CA PHE A 42 -15.03 0.49 -7.66
C PHE A 42 -15.42 1.31 -8.89
N SER A 43 -16.52 2.07 -8.78
CA SER A 43 -16.96 3.03 -9.80
C SER A 43 -16.02 4.24 -9.83
N ASP A 44 -15.86 4.86 -11.00
CA ASP A 44 -15.10 6.11 -11.19
C ASP A 44 -15.62 7.25 -10.29
N GLU A 45 -16.90 7.22 -9.90
CA GLU A 45 -17.50 8.20 -9.00
C GLU A 45 -16.90 8.19 -7.58
N GLU A 46 -16.26 7.09 -7.17
CA GLU A 46 -15.56 7.00 -5.89
C GLU A 46 -14.27 7.84 -5.88
N PHE A 47 -13.68 8.12 -7.05
CA PHE A 47 -12.42 8.82 -7.20
C PHE A 47 -12.60 10.31 -7.50
N THR A 48 -13.44 10.99 -6.71
CA THR A 48 -13.69 12.43 -6.86
C THR A 48 -13.16 13.25 -5.68
N VAL A 49 -12.72 14.49 -5.94
CA VAL A 49 -12.26 15.41 -4.88
C VAL A 49 -13.33 15.64 -3.81
N ARG A 50 -14.61 15.60 -4.20
CA ARG A 50 -15.74 15.74 -3.26
C ARG A 50 -15.74 14.61 -2.22
N LYS A 51 -15.38 13.39 -2.59
CA LYS A 51 -15.29 12.23 -1.69
C LYS A 51 -14.09 12.29 -0.73
N LEU A 52 -13.12 13.17 -0.98
CA LEU A 52 -11.98 13.42 -0.07
C LEU A 52 -12.32 14.39 1.07
N LYS A 53 -13.42 15.15 0.95
CA LYS A 53 -13.87 16.07 1.99
C LYS A 53 -14.79 15.31 2.95
N GLN A 54 -14.42 15.26 4.22
CA GLN A 54 -15.24 14.74 5.32
C GLN A 54 -16.26 15.77 5.79
#